data_AF-L0E004-F1
#
_entry.id   AF-L0E004-F1
#
_cell.length_a   1.000
_cell.length_b   1.000
_cell.length_c   1.000
_cell.angle_alpha   90.00
_cell.angle_beta   90.00
_cell.angle_gamma   90.00
#
_symmetry.space_group_name_H-M   'P 1'
#
loop_
_entity.id
_entity.type
_entity.pdbx_description
1 polymer ?
#
loop_
_entity_poly.entity_id
_entity_poly.type
_entity_poly.pdbx_seq_one_letter_code
_entity_poly.pdbx_strand_id
1 'polypeptide(L)' 'MPRSQSFTRYYRARRMGGTPSAMGWESQAVLLVPRAHLRTVACHPNDQAILDTLEVS' A
#
# COMPACT_ATOMS: atom_id res chain seq x y z
N MET A 1 20.23 19.23 11.49
CA MET A 1 18.78 19.02 11.69
C MET A 1 18.57 17.56 12.09
N PRO A 2 18.03 17.26 13.29
CA PRO A 2 17.73 15.88 13.67
C PRO A 2 16.59 15.32 12.79
N ARG A 3 16.63 14.02 12.50
CA ARG A 3 15.56 13.33 11.76
C ARG A 3 14.32 13.24 12.65
N SER A 4 13.19 13.79 12.20
CA SER A 4 11.90 13.61 12.88
C SER A 4 11.29 12.25 12.54
N GLN A 5 10.52 11.69 13.47
CA GLN A 5 9.79 10.43 13.29
C GLN A 5 8.30 10.72 13.25
N SER A 6 7.60 10.15 12.26
CA SER A 6 6.13 10.15 12.17
C SER A 6 5.61 8.70 12.18
N PHE A 7 4.34 8.54 12.57
CA PHE A 7 3.66 7.26 12.58
C PHE A 7 2.54 7.26 11.53
N THR A 8 2.47 6.19 10.73
CA THR A 8 1.41 5.98 9.73
C THR A 8 0.54 4.80 10.15
N ARG A 9 -0.78 4.95 10.08
CA ARG A 9 -1.74 3.87 10.36
C ARG A 9 -2.31 3.34 9.05
N TYR A 10 -2.31 2.02 8.89
CA TYR A 10 -2.90 1.33 7.74
C TYR A 10 -4.26 0.74 8.10
N TYR A 11 -5.17 0.73 7.13
CA TYR A 11 -6.53 0.20 7.28
C TYR A 11 -6.84 -0.78 6.14
N ARG A 12 -7.57 -1.85 6.46
CA ARG A 12 -8.07 -2.81 5.45
C ARG A 12 -9.44 -2.37 4.97
N ALA A 13 -9.61 -2.27 3.66
CA ALA A 13 -10.87 -1.90 3.02
C ALA A 13 -11.15 -2.80 1.81
N ARG A 14 -12.43 -2.88 1.42
CA ARG A 14 -12.86 -3.53 0.17
C ARG A 14 -13.38 -2.46 -0.78
N ARG A 15 -12.87 -2.45 -2.02
CA ARG A 15 -13.40 -1.59 -3.07
C ARG A 15 -14.81 -2.03 -3.45
N MET A 16 -15.78 -1.13 -3.33
CA MET A 16 -17.18 -1.38 -3.72
C MET A 16 -17.52 -0.78 -5.11
N GLY A 17 -16.72 0.18 -5.59
CA GLY A 17 -16.87 0.83 -6.88
C GLY A 17 -15.75 1.84 -7.16
N GLY A 18 -15.83 2.54 -8.28
CA GLY A 18 -14.86 3.56 -8.70
C GLY A 18 -13.53 3.00 -9.21
N THR A 19 -12.68 3.90 -9.74
CA THR A 19 -11.38 3.57 -10.34
C THR A 19 -10.23 4.31 -9.63
N PRO A 20 -9.05 3.69 -9.47
CA PRO A 20 -7.84 4.37 -9.00
C PRO A 20 -7.38 5.56 -9.86
N SER A 21 -7.93 5.76 -11.06
CA SER A 21 -7.68 6.98 -11.83
C SER A 21 -8.40 8.21 -11.25
N ALA A 22 -9.39 8.03 -10.38
CA ALA A 22 -10.16 9.11 -9.77
C ALA A 22 -9.43 9.80 -8.59
N MET A 23 -8.23 9.33 -8.21
CA MET A 23 -7.48 9.82 -7.04
C MET A 23 -6.82 11.20 -7.31
N GLY A 24 -6.86 11.71 -8.54
CA GLY A 24 -6.27 13.00 -8.91
C GLY A 24 -4.73 12.97 -8.97
N TRP A 25 -4.12 14.15 -8.83
CA TRP A 25 -2.69 14.36 -9.08
C TRP A 25 -1.76 13.87 -7.95
N GLU A 26 -2.30 13.65 -6.75
CA GLU A 26 -1.53 13.31 -5.55
C GLU A 26 -1.00 11.87 -5.56
N SER A 27 -1.60 10.99 -6.36
CA SER A 27 -1.21 9.58 -6.48
C SER A 27 -0.68 9.31 -7.89
N GLN A 28 0.65 9.37 -8.07
CA GLN A 28 1.29 8.99 -9.33
C GLN A 28 1.61 7.48 -9.34
N ALA A 29 1.49 6.83 -10.50
CA ALA A 29 1.85 5.43 -10.74
C ALA A 29 1.14 4.37 -9.87
N VAL A 30 -0.17 4.51 -9.64
CA VAL A 30 -0.96 3.49 -8.91
C VAL A 30 -1.17 2.25 -9.77
N LEU A 31 -0.87 1.07 -9.22
CA LEU A 31 -1.06 -0.23 -9.86
C LEU A 31 -2.08 -1.08 -9.09
N LEU A 32 -2.98 -1.75 -9.82
CA LEU A 32 -3.79 -2.83 -9.27
C LEU A 32 -3.00 -4.13 -9.37
N VAL A 33 -2.65 -4.71 -8.23
CA VAL A 33 -1.73 -5.86 -8.16
C VAL A 33 -2.47 -7.08 -7.57
N PRO A 34 -2.49 -8.24 -8.25
CA PRO A 34 -2.96 -9.49 -7.66
C PRO A 34 -2.14 -9.86 -6.41
N ARG A 35 -2.78 -10.46 -5.40
CA ARG A 35 -2.12 -10.76 -4.10
C ARG A 35 -0.80 -11.54 -4.25
N ALA A 36 -0.75 -12.49 -5.19
CA ALA A 36 0.44 -13.29 -5.47
C ALA A 36 1.68 -12.49 -5.94
N HIS A 37 1.48 -11.27 -6.48
CA HIS A 37 2.56 -10.41 -6.95
C HIS A 37 2.91 -9.27 -5.98
N LEU A 38 2.28 -9.21 -4.79
CA LEU A 38 2.52 -8.08 -3.89
C LEU A 38 3.98 -7.97 -3.45
N ARG A 39 4.63 -9.11 -3.13
CA ARG A 39 6.04 -9.12 -2.71
C ARG A 39 7.02 -8.65 -3.80
N THR A 40 6.64 -8.75 -5.07
CA THR A 40 7.50 -8.28 -6.18
C THR A 40 7.35 -6.78 -6.43
N VAL A 41 6.18 -6.20 -6.12
CA VAL A 41 5.90 -4.77 -6.36
C VAL A 41 6.19 -3.92 -5.12
N ALA A 42 5.79 -4.38 -3.93
CA ALA A 42 6.03 -3.72 -2.65
C ALA A 42 7.29 -4.29 -1.97
N CYS A 43 8.45 -4.08 -2.60
CA CYS A 43 9.73 -4.65 -2.18
C CYS A 43 10.46 -3.83 -1.11
N HIS A 44 9.92 -2.67 -0.70
CA HIS A 44 10.57 -1.84 0.30
C HIS A 44 10.57 -2.56 1.67
N PRO A 45 11.65 -2.44 2.48
CA PRO A 45 11.71 -3.13 3.78
C PRO A 45 10.56 -2.80 4.72
N ASN A 46 10.08 -1.54 4.71
CA ASN A 46 8.95 -1.12 5.54
C ASN A 46 7.61 -1.73 5.11
N ASP A 47 7.50 -2.20 3.87
CA ASP A 47 6.26 -2.81 3.36
C ASP A 47 6.10 -4.25 3.84
N GLN A 48 7.22 -4.93 4.17
CA GLN A 48 7.19 -6.36 4.52
C GLN A 48 6.32 -6.64 5.75
N ALA A 49 6.38 -5.78 6.77
CA ALA A 49 5.53 -5.88 7.94
C ALA A 49 4.03 -5.79 7.59
N ILE A 50 3.67 -5.01 6.56
CA ILE A 50 2.30 -4.92 6.08
C ILE A 50 1.94 -6.20 5.30
N LEU A 51 2.82 -6.68 4.42
CA LEU A 51 2.59 -7.87 3.60
C LEU A 51 2.35 -9.12 4.47
N ASP A 52 3.14 -9.30 5.52
CA ASP A 52 2.99 -10.42 6.45
C ASP A 52 1.61 -10.41 7.13
N THR A 53 1.06 -9.22 7.45
CA THR A 53 -0.29 -9.10 8.03
C THR A 53 -1.42 -9.46 7.05
N LEU A 54 -1.17 -9.40 5.75
CA LEU A 54 -2.17 -9.69 4.70
C LEU A 54 -2.24 -11.18 4.32
N GLU A 55 -1.25 -11.98 4.70
CA GLU A 55 -1.18 -13.42 4.40
C GLU A 55 -1.94 -14.28 5.42
N VAL A 56 -2.14 -13.78 6.63
CA VAL A 56 -2.77 -14.49 7.75
C VAL A 56 -4.31 -14.47 7.70
N SER A 57 -4.92 -13.87 6.67
CA SER A 57 -6.39 -13.70 6.54
C SER A 57 -7.00 -14.34 5.30
#